data_AF-A0A7X2TVE8-F1
#
_entry.id   AF-A0A7X2TVE8-F1
#
_cell.length_a   1.000
_cell.length_b   1.000
_cell.length_c   1.000
_cell.angle_alpha   90.00
_cell.angle_beta   90.00
_cell.angle_gamma   90.00
#
_symmetry.space_group_name_H-M   'P 1'
#
loop_
_entity.id
_entity.type
_entity.pdbx_description
1 polymer ?
#
loop_
_entity_poly.entity_id
_entity_poly.type
_entity_poly.pdbx_seq_one_letter_code
_entity_poly.pdbx_strand_id
1 'polypeptide(L)' 'MNARERIEIRKTGRVMGDLMAPGIAIEDGAYFKGSIEIVREESPRTSPQSSASRATSTSEKNS' A
#
# COMPACT_ATOMS: atom_id res chain seq x y z
N MET A 1 1.64 7.00 13.94
CA MET A 1 0.57 7.97 13.60
C MET A 1 -0.69 7.17 13.29
N ASN A 2 -1.85 7.54 13.80
CA ASN A 2 -3.09 6.79 13.60
C ASN A 2 -4.13 7.61 12.84
N ALA A 3 -4.62 7.09 11.71
CA ALA A 3 -5.74 7.66 10.98
C ALA A 3 -6.96 6.74 11.09
N ARG A 4 -8.14 7.35 11.29
CA ARG A 4 -9.43 6.64 11.29
C ARG A 4 -10.05 6.55 9.90
N GLU A 5 -9.41 7.16 8.92
CA GLU A 5 -9.91 7.27 7.55
C GLU A 5 -8.83 6.82 6.56
N ARG A 6 -9.22 6.75 5.29
CA ARG A 6 -8.31 6.39 4.19
C ARG A 6 -7.24 7.47 4.02
N ILE A 7 -5.98 7.05 3.97
CA ILE A 7 -4.84 7.93 3.69
C ILE A 7 -4.50 7.86 2.20
N GLU A 8 -4.28 9.03 1.59
CA GLU A 8 -3.80 9.16 0.21
C GLU A 8 -2.47 9.91 0.17
N ILE A 9 -1.41 9.24 -0.27
CA ILE A 9 -0.09 9.81 -0.45
C ILE A 9 0.07 10.22 -1.90
N ARG A 10 0.02 11.53 -2.14
CA ARG A 10 0.18 12.10 -3.47
C ARG A 10 1.62 12.04 -3.97
N LYS A 11 1.83 12.29 -5.27
CA LYS A 11 3.17 12.27 -5.92
C LYS A 11 4.27 13.06 -5.19
N THR A 12 3.96 14.19 -4.56
CA THR A 12 4.95 14.98 -3.79
C THR A 12 5.01 14.61 -2.31
N GLY A 13 4.21 13.62 -1.90
CA GLY A 13 4.11 13.15 -0.53
C GLY A 13 5.33 12.33 -0.12
N ARG A 14 5.91 12.69 1.03
CA ARG A 14 6.99 11.94 1.67
C ARG A 14 6.55 11.59 3.08
N VAL A 15 6.47 10.30 3.38
CA VAL A 15 6.08 9.80 4.70
C VAL A 15 7.19 8.91 5.23
N MET A 16 7.66 9.21 6.45
CA MET A 16 8.69 8.42 7.12
C MET A 16 8.22 8.09 8.54
N GLY A 17 8.18 6.79 8.86
CA GLY A 17 7.64 6.27 10.11
C GLY A 17 6.49 5.29 9.89
N ASP A 18 5.98 4.74 10.99
CA ASP A 18 4.94 3.71 10.95
C ASP A 18 3.54 4.31 10.79
N LEU A 19 2.78 3.73 9.86
CA LEU A 19 1.47 4.20 9.42
C LEU A 19 0.38 3.16 9.71
N MET A 20 -0.62 3.56 10.49
CA MET A 20 -1.81 2.76 10.79
C MET A 20 -3.05 3.45 10.22
N ALA A 21 -3.74 2.78 9.30
CA ALA A 21 -4.96 3.29 8.67
C ALA A 21 -5.86 2.16 8.12
N PRO A 22 -7.18 2.38 8.00
CA PRO A 22 -8.10 1.40 7.40
C PRO A 22 -7.93 1.22 5.89
N GLY A 23 -7.30 2.17 5.20
CA GLY A 23 -6.97 2.09 3.78
C GLY A 23 -5.90 3.09 3.38
N ILE A 24 -5.03 2.70 2.44
CA ILE A 24 -3.90 3.53 1.98
C ILE A 24 -3.86 3.52 0.45
N ALA A 25 -3.72 4.69 -0.14
CA ALA A 25 -3.47 4.89 -1.57
C ALA A 25 -2.14 5.63 -1.76
N ILE A 26 -1.30 5.16 -2.66
CA ILE A 26 0.02 5.74 -2.94
C ILE A 26 0.09 6.03 -4.44
N GLU A 27 0.25 7.30 -4.80
CA GLU A 27 0.42 7.72 -6.20
C GLU A 27 1.84 7.46 -6.71
N ASP A 28 1.97 7.36 -8.03
CA ASP A 28 3.26 7.25 -8.70
C ASP A 28 4.17 8.44 -8.39
N GLY A 29 5.36 8.15 -7.85
CA GLY A 29 6.34 9.14 -7.42
C GLY A 29 6.26 9.55 -5.93
N ALA A 30 5.24 9.07 -5.20
CA ALA A 30 5.22 9.22 -3.74
C ALA A 30 6.33 8.40 -3.07
N TYR A 31 6.84 8.88 -1.94
CA TYR A 31 7.89 8.21 -1.19
C TYR A 31 7.41 7.84 0.22
N PHE A 32 7.49 6.56 0.55
CA PHE A 32 7.15 6.04 1.86
C PHE A 32 8.32 5.21 2.42
N LYS A 33 8.67 5.42 3.70
CA LYS A 33 9.65 4.60 4.42
C LYS A 33 9.18 4.32 5.85
N GLY A 34 8.84 3.08 6.15
CA GLY A 34 8.40 2.64 7.47
C GLY A 34 7.57 1.37 7.38
N SER A 35 6.81 1.07 8.43
CA SER A 35 5.88 -0.06 8.45
C SER A 35 4.46 0.41 8.17
N ILE A 36 3.69 -0.38 7.43
CA ILE A 36 2.26 -0.11 7.17
C ILE A 36 1.44 -1.18 7.84
N GLU A 37 0.48 -0.76 8.66
CA GLU A 37 -0.49 -1.64 9.31
C GLU A 37 -1.92 -1.23 8.93
N ILE A 38 -2.60 -2.13 8.24
CA ILE A 38 -3.98 -1.91 7.78
C ILE A 38 -4.95 -2.40 8.85
N VAL A 39 -5.51 -1.47 9.61
CA VAL A 39 -6.47 -1.78 10.69
C VAL A 39 -7.88 -1.63 10.13
N ARG A 40 -8.52 -2.74 9.76
CA ARG A 40 -9.92 -2.74 9.30
C ARG A 40 -10.85 -2.87 10.51
N GLU A 41 -11.55 -1.80 10.86
CA GLU A 41 -12.80 -1.94 11.61
C GLU A 41 -13.81 -2.62 10.68
N GLU A 42 -14.48 -3.67 11.16
CA GLU A 42 -15.44 -4.49 10.42
C GLU A 42 -16.59 -3.62 9.88
N SER A 43 -16.39 -3.07 8.68
CA SER A 43 -17.44 -2.44 7.89
C SER A 43 -17.51 -3.19 6.56
N PRO A 44 -18.61 -3.91 6.28
CA PRO A 44 -18.69 -4.75 5.10
C PRO A 44 -18.95 -3.84 3.91
N ARG A 45 -17.92 -3.60 3.09
CA ARG A 45 -18.06 -3.56 1.62
C ARG A 45 -16.74 -3.32 0.88
N THR A 46 -16.48 -4.24 -0.03
CA THR A 46 -15.69 -4.18 -1.28
C THR A 46 -14.19 -3.91 -1.18
N SER A 47 -13.41 -4.99 -1.33
CA SER A 47 -12.02 -4.91 -1.78
C SER A 47 -11.83 -5.85 -2.97
N PRO A 48 -11.35 -5.34 -4.11
CA PRO A 48 -10.41 -6.12 -4.91
C PRO A 48 -9.24 -5.24 -5.32
N GLN A 49 -8.20 -5.14 -4.48
CA GLN A 49 -6.84 -4.91 -4.99
C GLN A 49 -5.82 -5.03 -3.85
N SER A 50 -5.39 -6.25 -3.60
CA SER A 50 -4.07 -6.52 -3.04
C SER A 50 -3.57 -7.81 -3.69
N SER A 51 -3.33 -7.71 -4.99
CA SER A 51 -2.60 -8.70 -5.78
C SER A 51 -1.67 -7.96 -6.75
N ALA A 52 -0.76 -7.16 -6.20
CA ALA A 52 0.39 -6.63 -6.92
C ALA A 52 1.68 -6.83 -6.10
N SER A 53 1.80 -8.01 -5.51
CA SER A 53 3.06 -8.54 -4.98
C SER A 53 3.26 -9.93 -5.57
N ARG A 54 3.50 -9.98 -6.88
CA ARG A 54 4.12 -11.14 -7.54
C ARG A 54 5.05 -10.64 -8.64
N ALA A 55 6.07 -9.91 -8.21
CA ALA A 55 7.28 -9.75 -8.99
C ALA A 55 8.25 -10.90 -8.65
N THR A 56 9.00 -11.34 -9.67
CA THR A 56 10.14 -12.30 -9.66
C THR A 56 9.74 -13.79 -9.83
N SER A 57 10.23 -14.61 -10.78
CA SER A 57 11.45 -14.57 -11.62
C SER A 57 11.33 -15.47 -12.89
N THR A 58 11.87 -14.98 -14.01
CA THR A 58 12.65 -15.63 -15.09
C THR A 58 12.74 -17.16 -15.22
N SER A 59 12.41 -17.70 -16.41
CA SER A 59 13.28 -18.66 -17.15
C SER A 59 12.89 -18.79 -18.63
N GLU A 60 13.48 -17.93 -19.46
CA GLU A 60 13.75 -18.25 -20.86
C GLU A 60 14.82 -19.36 -20.91
N LYS A 61 14.48 -20.54 -21.43
CA LYS A 61 15.48 -21.44 -22.02
C LYS A 61 14.86 -22.22 -23.17
N ASN A 62 14.99 -21.67 -24.37
CA ASN A 62 14.87 -22.40 -25.62
C ASN A 62 16.27 -22.90 -26.02
N SER A 63 16.53 -24.20 -25.92
CA SER A 63 17.62 -24.91 -26.62
C SER A 63 17.26 -26.37 -26.75
#